data_AF-A0A7K1TA33-F1
#
_entry.id   AF-A0A7K1TA33-F1
#
_cell.length_a   1.000
_cell.length_b   1.000
_cell.length_c   1.000
_cell.angle_alpha   90.00
_cell.angle_beta   90.00
_cell.angle_gamma   90.00
#
_symmetry.space_group_name_H-M   'P 1'
#
loop_
_entity.id
_entity.type
_entity.pdbx_description
1 polymer ?
#
loop_
_entity_poly.entity_id
_entity_poly.type
_entity_poly.pdbx_seq_one_letter_code
_entity_poly.pdbx_strand_id
1 'polypeptide(L)'
;MLLPLRFLAHRSIWLLGCMLFLVSLRGQAQNAPVERPKVTRILFLLDASGSMMAPWEGQPRWEVAKRLLANMADSLNAYPNLELGLRVYGHQHANSEQNCEDSRLEVPFAPKNAAAIKAKLKTLKAQGNTPITYSLGQSAKDFPLDKTSRNVLLLITDGVESCNGDPCATSLALQRKRVFLKPFVIGIGAQKEFGKALECLGQYYNAAEVKTFRTVLNDVIAQTLAKTTVAVNLTDEAGRPVESNVNMTFVNNVTDQPEYNYVHYRDAQGKADVLDIDALQSYDLVINTVPAVRQANIAIKPGKANVLTFKTPQGTLWLQSPNISPNPYGGAVQAVVRAQGSPTTGAALPFGTHQKLLAGNYEVELLTLPRIVQRVSVRQGQTTTVTYAVPGTLNITSDLKGFGSLYRLNDDESQTWIYNLPESSSKVNLAMQPGAYRLVFRTATSNGSKFTDVRNFTIRSAQTTSLSIFGH
;
A
#
# COMPACT_ATOMS: atom_id res chain seq x y z
N MET A 1 -69.30 28.69 56.30
CA MET A 1 -68.34 29.59 55.63
C MET A 1 -68.07 29.01 54.23
N LEU A 2 -68.65 29.65 53.21
CA LEU A 2 -68.38 29.56 51.76
C LEU A 2 -68.51 28.21 51.01
N LEU A 3 -69.55 28.12 50.16
CA LEU A 3 -69.50 27.55 48.78
C LEU A 3 -68.78 28.57 47.85
N PRO A 4 -68.29 28.28 46.60
CA PRO A 4 -68.89 27.40 45.58
C PRO A 4 -67.97 26.70 44.51
N LEU A 5 -68.62 25.92 43.62
CA LEU A 5 -68.46 25.67 42.16
C LEU A 5 -67.10 25.43 41.42
N ARG A 6 -67.04 24.23 40.80
CA ARG A 6 -66.84 23.86 39.35
C ARG A 6 -65.83 24.61 38.44
N PHE A 7 -64.96 23.83 37.75
CA PHE A 7 -64.62 23.90 36.30
C PHE A 7 -63.91 22.57 35.90
N LEU A 8 -64.53 21.64 35.14
CA LEU A 8 -64.43 21.45 33.67
C LEU A 8 -63.01 21.49 33.07
N ALA A 9 -62.49 20.35 32.58
CA ALA A 9 -62.16 20.10 31.16
C ALA A 9 -61.20 18.91 30.92
N HIS A 10 -61.48 18.15 29.85
CA HIS A 10 -60.59 17.28 29.04
C HIS A 10 -59.91 16.08 29.72
N ARG A 11 -60.41 14.84 29.66
CA ARG A 11 -60.59 13.96 28.47
C ARG A 11 -59.72 14.34 27.25
N SER A 12 -58.83 13.41 26.88
CA SER A 12 -58.23 13.23 25.54
C SER A 12 -56.83 13.81 25.25
N ILE A 13 -55.80 13.61 26.09
CA ILE A 13 -54.39 13.86 25.67
C ILE A 13 -53.41 12.85 26.31
N TRP A 14 -53.65 11.55 26.17
CA TRP A 14 -52.67 10.50 26.57
C TRP A 14 -52.49 9.40 25.53
N LEU A 15 -52.85 9.67 24.26
CA LEU A 15 -52.61 8.77 23.12
C LEU A 15 -51.84 9.43 21.96
N LEU A 16 -51.52 10.73 22.06
CA LEU A 16 -50.72 11.45 21.05
C LEU A 16 -49.21 11.54 21.37
N GLY A 17 -48.77 11.03 22.53
CA GLY A 17 -47.37 11.07 22.96
C GLY A 17 -46.49 9.93 22.44
N CYS A 18 -47.07 8.80 22.05
CA CYS A 18 -46.32 7.64 21.53
C CYS A 18 -46.20 7.60 20.00
N MET A 19 -46.91 8.47 19.27
CA MET A 19 -46.88 8.49 17.79
C MET A 19 -45.89 9.51 17.19
N LEU A 20 -45.21 10.29 18.05
CA LEU A 20 -44.23 11.32 17.64
C LEU A 20 -42.77 10.97 17.98
N PHE A 21 -42.50 9.78 18.52
CA PHE A 21 -41.14 9.28 18.80
C PHE A 21 -40.66 8.22 17.78
N LEU A 22 -41.32 8.13 16.61
CA LEU A 22 -40.99 7.16 15.55
C LEU A 22 -40.42 7.81 14.27
N VAL A 23 -40.16 9.13 14.23
CA VAL A 23 -39.74 9.85 13.01
C VAL A 23 -38.34 10.47 13.12
N SER A 24 -37.46 9.92 13.94
CA SER A 24 -36.07 10.43 14.06
C SER A 24 -34.99 9.35 14.06
N LEU A 25 -35.25 8.20 13.47
CA LEU A 25 -34.19 7.34 12.94
C LEU A 25 -33.99 7.71 11.47
N ARG A 26 -33.42 8.88 11.20
CA ARG A 26 -32.73 9.09 9.92
C ARG A 26 -31.56 8.13 9.96
N GLY A 27 -31.74 6.96 9.33
CA GLY A 27 -30.65 6.04 9.07
C GLY A 27 -29.48 6.85 8.54
N GLN A 28 -28.31 6.67 9.16
CA GLN A 28 -27.07 7.17 8.59
C GLN A 28 -26.91 6.46 7.25
N ALA A 29 -27.37 7.12 6.19
CA ALA A 29 -27.17 6.67 4.83
C ALA A 29 -25.66 6.53 4.65
N GLN A 30 -25.22 5.31 4.36
CA GLN A 30 -23.89 5.09 3.80
C GLN A 30 -23.83 5.94 2.54
N ASN A 31 -23.08 7.04 2.58
CA ASN A 31 -22.73 7.81 1.39
C ASN A 31 -21.77 6.96 0.56
N ALA A 32 -22.25 5.86 -0.02
CA ALA A 32 -21.55 5.16 -1.07
C ALA A 32 -21.54 6.11 -2.26
N PRO A 33 -20.35 6.54 -2.76
CA PRO A 33 -20.29 7.32 -3.99
C PRO A 33 -21.01 6.55 -5.09
N VAL A 34 -21.83 7.23 -5.89
CA VAL A 34 -22.44 6.63 -7.07
C VAL A 34 -21.31 6.17 -7.98
N GLU A 35 -21.13 4.85 -8.10
CA GLU A 35 -20.08 4.23 -8.90
C GLU A 35 -20.39 4.51 -10.38
N ARG A 36 -19.78 5.58 -10.94
CA ARG A 36 -19.90 5.87 -12.37
C ARG A 36 -19.14 4.79 -13.13
N PRO A 37 -19.74 4.17 -14.18
CA PRO A 37 -19.06 3.12 -14.91
C PRO A 37 -17.78 3.67 -15.55
N LYS A 38 -16.65 3.03 -15.26
CA LYS A 38 -15.34 3.40 -15.80
C LYS A 38 -15.34 3.17 -17.32
N VAL A 39 -14.99 4.20 -18.09
CA VAL A 39 -14.80 4.06 -19.53
C VAL A 39 -13.55 3.20 -19.77
N THR A 40 -13.64 2.24 -20.68
CA THR A 40 -12.46 1.51 -21.15
C THR A 40 -12.13 2.00 -22.54
N ARG A 41 -10.86 2.30 -22.81
CA ARG A 41 -10.34 2.70 -24.10
C ARG A 41 -9.43 1.62 -24.64
N ILE A 42 -9.70 1.16 -25.84
CA ILE A 42 -8.86 0.18 -26.53
C ILE A 42 -8.29 0.82 -27.79
N LEU A 43 -6.97 0.99 -27.82
CA LEU A 43 -6.24 1.37 -29.03
C LEU A 43 -5.73 0.10 -29.69
N PHE A 44 -6.16 -0.14 -30.92
CA PHE A 44 -5.50 -1.13 -31.77
C PHE A 44 -4.27 -0.48 -32.38
N LEU A 45 -3.11 -1.08 -32.15
CA LEU A 45 -1.87 -0.74 -32.81
C LEU A 45 -1.54 -1.83 -33.83
N LEU A 46 -1.83 -1.55 -35.09
CA LEU A 46 -1.73 -2.53 -36.17
C LEU A 46 -0.43 -2.37 -36.96
N ASP A 47 0.28 -3.48 -37.11
CA ASP A 47 1.41 -3.63 -38.02
C ASP A 47 0.94 -3.69 -39.48
N ALA A 48 1.43 -2.76 -40.29
CA ALA A 48 1.29 -2.76 -41.74
C ALA A 48 2.65 -2.67 -42.42
N SER A 49 3.71 -3.20 -41.80
CA SER A 49 5.03 -3.31 -42.43
C SER A 49 5.05 -4.37 -43.54
N GLY A 50 6.07 -4.33 -44.39
CA GLY A 50 6.21 -5.25 -45.52
C GLY A 50 6.26 -6.74 -45.11
N SER A 51 6.71 -7.07 -43.89
CA SER A 51 6.73 -8.46 -43.38
C SER A 51 5.33 -9.07 -43.31
N MET A 52 4.30 -8.24 -43.08
CA MET A 52 2.90 -8.67 -43.03
C MET A 52 2.37 -9.20 -44.37
N MET A 53 3.09 -9.00 -45.48
CA MET A 53 2.75 -9.60 -46.77
C MET A 53 3.19 -11.07 -46.90
N ALA A 54 3.99 -11.57 -45.95
CA ALA A 54 4.38 -12.98 -45.92
C ALA A 54 3.15 -13.90 -45.77
N PRO A 55 3.17 -15.10 -46.38
CA PRO A 55 2.08 -16.05 -46.27
C PRO A 55 2.00 -16.69 -44.87
N TRP A 56 0.79 -16.91 -44.39
CA TRP A 56 0.44 -17.69 -43.21
C TRP A 56 -0.84 -18.47 -43.50
N GLU A 57 -0.81 -19.80 -43.39
CA GLU A 57 -1.92 -20.69 -43.79
C GLU A 57 -2.44 -20.43 -45.22
N GLY A 58 -1.55 -20.08 -46.15
CA GLY A 58 -1.92 -19.83 -47.55
C GLY A 58 -2.56 -18.46 -47.83
N GLN A 59 -2.65 -17.56 -46.84
CA GLN A 59 -3.09 -16.16 -47.02
C GLN A 59 -2.03 -15.18 -46.50
N PRO A 60 -1.92 -13.94 -47.02
CA PRO A 60 -1.04 -12.94 -46.43
C PRO A 60 -1.43 -12.65 -44.96
N ARG A 61 -0.45 -12.54 -44.06
CA ARG A 61 -0.69 -12.18 -42.64
C ARG A 61 -1.51 -10.90 -42.49
N TRP A 62 -1.29 -9.95 -43.39
CA TRP A 62 -2.04 -8.68 -43.52
C TRP A 62 -3.54 -8.89 -43.67
N GLU A 63 -3.97 -9.80 -44.56
CA GLU A 63 -5.40 -10.06 -44.78
C GLU A 63 -6.05 -10.71 -43.56
N VAL A 64 -5.29 -11.58 -42.89
CA VAL A 64 -5.74 -12.22 -41.65
C VAL A 64 -5.88 -11.18 -40.54
N ALA A 65 -4.88 -10.31 -40.34
CA ALA A 65 -4.89 -9.25 -39.34
C ALA A 65 -6.07 -8.27 -39.55
N LYS A 66 -6.31 -7.81 -40.79
CA LYS A 66 -7.46 -6.94 -41.13
C LYS A 66 -8.79 -7.59 -40.77
N ARG A 67 -9.00 -8.84 -41.20
CA ARG A 67 -10.26 -9.57 -40.95
C ARG A 67 -10.50 -9.77 -39.46
N LEU A 68 -9.47 -10.11 -38.70
CA LEU A 68 -9.55 -10.32 -37.26
C LEU A 68 -9.86 -9.02 -36.51
N LEU A 69 -9.13 -7.96 -36.83
CA LEU A 69 -9.36 -6.64 -36.25
C LEU A 69 -10.76 -6.12 -36.55
N ALA A 70 -11.26 -6.30 -37.78
CA ALA A 70 -12.63 -5.94 -38.14
C ALA A 70 -13.67 -6.68 -37.30
N ASN A 71 -13.54 -8.00 -37.16
CA ASN A 71 -14.44 -8.82 -36.35
C ASN A 71 -14.37 -8.45 -34.85
N MET A 72 -13.18 -8.14 -34.36
CA MET A 72 -12.96 -7.70 -32.99
C MET A 72 -13.62 -6.35 -32.74
N ALA A 73 -13.41 -5.38 -33.63
CA ALA A 73 -14.03 -4.07 -33.53
C ALA A 73 -15.56 -4.22 -33.45
N ASP A 74 -16.17 -5.08 -34.29
CA ASP A 74 -17.61 -5.37 -34.24
C ASP A 74 -18.05 -5.98 -32.91
N SER A 75 -17.31 -6.97 -32.40
CA SER A 75 -17.63 -7.64 -31.13
C SER A 75 -17.55 -6.68 -29.95
N LEU A 76 -16.52 -5.84 -29.93
CA LEU A 76 -16.30 -4.81 -28.91
C LEU A 76 -17.32 -3.68 -29.01
N ASN A 77 -17.81 -3.38 -30.22
CA ASN A 77 -18.83 -2.36 -30.44
C ASN A 77 -20.13 -2.64 -29.67
N ALA A 78 -20.39 -3.88 -29.25
CA ALA A 78 -21.57 -4.22 -28.47
C ALA A 78 -21.49 -3.68 -27.02
N TYR A 79 -20.29 -3.55 -26.45
CA TYR A 79 -20.13 -3.21 -25.04
C TYR A 79 -20.49 -1.73 -24.76
N PRO A 80 -21.13 -1.44 -23.61
CA PRO A 80 -21.31 -0.07 -23.14
C PRO A 80 -20.01 0.48 -22.54
N ASN A 81 -19.85 1.82 -22.55
CA ASN A 81 -18.71 2.53 -21.95
C ASN A 81 -17.33 2.11 -22.51
N LEU A 82 -17.29 1.76 -23.80
CA LEU A 82 -16.08 1.42 -24.52
C LEU A 82 -15.81 2.43 -25.65
N GLU A 83 -14.58 2.91 -25.72
CA GLU A 83 -14.08 3.72 -26.83
C GLU A 83 -12.99 2.94 -27.58
N LEU A 84 -13.07 2.96 -28.91
CA LEU A 84 -12.13 2.25 -29.78
C LEU A 84 -11.37 3.25 -30.64
N GLY A 85 -10.07 3.02 -30.82
CA GLY A 85 -9.20 3.77 -31.73
C GLY A 85 -8.32 2.83 -32.56
N LEU A 86 -7.78 3.33 -33.67
CA LEU A 86 -6.85 2.61 -34.54
C LEU A 86 -5.65 3.48 -34.87
N ARG A 87 -4.47 3.05 -34.45
CA ARG A 87 -3.17 3.52 -34.95
C ARG A 87 -2.54 2.43 -35.79
N VAL A 88 -1.89 2.83 -36.87
CA VAL A 88 -1.22 1.93 -37.82
C VAL A 88 0.19 2.43 -38.05
N TYR A 89 1.14 1.50 -38.21
CA TYR A 89 2.52 1.82 -38.53
C TYR A 89 3.01 1.03 -39.74
N GLY A 90 3.98 1.60 -40.46
CA GLY A 90 4.55 1.00 -41.66
C GLY A 90 3.64 1.04 -42.90
N HIS A 91 2.52 1.77 -42.87
CA HIS A 91 1.61 1.85 -44.02
C HIS A 91 1.82 3.08 -44.90
N GLN A 92 2.55 4.10 -44.46
CA GLN A 92 2.63 5.38 -45.18
C GLN A 92 3.75 5.41 -46.21
N HIS A 93 4.88 4.75 -45.93
CA HIS A 93 6.09 4.77 -46.75
C HIS A 93 6.47 3.38 -47.23
N ALA A 94 7.17 3.30 -48.37
CA ALA A 94 7.72 2.04 -48.83
C ALA A 94 8.92 1.61 -47.97
N ASN A 95 9.14 0.29 -47.84
CA ASN A 95 10.26 -0.26 -47.05
C ASN A 95 11.63 0.33 -47.46
N SER A 96 11.83 0.60 -48.76
CA SER A 96 13.05 1.22 -49.31
C SER A 96 13.39 2.59 -48.73
N GLU A 97 12.41 3.32 -48.20
CA GLU A 97 12.63 4.64 -47.58
C GLU A 97 13.21 4.55 -46.17
N GLN A 98 13.25 3.36 -45.55
CA GLN A 98 13.81 3.13 -44.21
C GLN A 98 13.24 4.06 -43.13
N ASN A 99 11.98 4.50 -43.30
CA ASN A 99 11.34 5.44 -42.39
C ASN A 99 10.96 4.75 -41.06
N CYS A 100 11.67 5.11 -39.99
CA CYS A 100 11.46 4.59 -38.65
C CYS A 100 10.51 5.45 -37.78
N GLU A 101 9.82 6.40 -38.40
CA GLU A 101 8.81 7.26 -37.77
C GLU A 101 7.42 7.11 -38.44
N ASP A 102 7.25 6.09 -39.29
CA ASP A 102 5.98 5.79 -39.96
C ASP A 102 4.96 5.22 -38.98
N SER A 103 4.18 6.11 -38.34
CA SER A 103 3.11 5.75 -37.42
C SER A 103 2.03 6.83 -37.37
N ARG A 104 0.76 6.46 -37.59
CA ARG A 104 -0.35 7.41 -37.62
C ARG A 104 -1.60 6.90 -36.92
N LEU A 105 -2.21 7.77 -36.12
CA LEU A 105 -3.56 7.57 -35.59
C LEU A 105 -4.54 7.76 -36.74
N GLU A 106 -5.01 6.65 -37.29
CA GLU A 106 -5.88 6.64 -38.46
C GLU A 106 -7.36 6.78 -38.09
N VAL A 107 -7.74 6.31 -36.91
CA VAL A 107 -9.07 6.49 -36.35
C VAL A 107 -8.93 6.91 -34.88
N PRO A 108 -9.29 8.16 -34.53
CA PRO A 108 -9.30 8.62 -33.14
C PRO A 108 -10.29 7.84 -32.27
N PHE A 109 -10.13 7.90 -30.94
CA PHE A 109 -11.07 7.28 -30.01
C PHE A 109 -12.49 7.83 -30.16
N ALA A 110 -13.46 6.94 -30.27
CA ALA A 110 -14.87 7.28 -30.19
C ALA A 110 -15.67 6.09 -29.63
N PRO A 111 -16.85 6.33 -29.03
CA PRO A 111 -17.79 5.27 -28.73
C PRO A 111 -18.34 4.68 -30.04
N LYS A 112 -18.65 3.37 -30.02
CA LYS A 112 -19.25 2.65 -31.15
C LYS A 112 -18.47 2.78 -32.49
N ASN A 113 -17.14 2.87 -32.44
CA ASN A 113 -16.28 3.25 -33.56
C ASN A 113 -15.95 2.13 -34.58
N ALA A 114 -16.53 0.93 -34.45
CA ALA A 114 -16.16 -0.21 -35.28
C ALA A 114 -16.34 0.04 -36.79
N ALA A 115 -17.37 0.78 -37.19
CA ALA A 115 -17.64 1.08 -38.60
C ALA A 115 -16.52 1.92 -39.23
N ALA A 116 -16.03 2.95 -38.53
CA ALA A 116 -14.94 3.80 -39.00
C ALA A 116 -13.63 3.02 -39.11
N ILE A 117 -13.32 2.19 -38.11
CA ILE A 117 -12.17 1.29 -38.12
C ILE A 117 -12.23 0.37 -39.35
N LYS A 118 -13.36 -0.30 -39.59
CA LYS A 118 -13.52 -1.19 -40.75
C LYS A 118 -13.41 -0.46 -42.08
N ALA A 119 -13.99 0.73 -42.20
CA ALA A 119 -13.88 1.54 -43.41
C ALA A 119 -12.40 1.87 -43.70
N LYS A 120 -11.65 2.23 -42.66
CA LYS A 120 -10.25 2.57 -42.79
C LYS A 120 -9.36 1.37 -43.13
N LEU A 121 -9.62 0.20 -42.54
CA LEU A 121 -8.87 -1.03 -42.85
C LEU A 121 -8.93 -1.41 -44.34
N LYS A 122 -10.02 -1.06 -45.04
CA LYS A 122 -10.14 -1.32 -46.48
C LYS A 122 -9.20 -0.48 -47.34
N THR A 123 -8.78 0.68 -46.85
CA THR A 123 -7.91 1.61 -47.62
C THR A 123 -6.42 1.37 -47.37
N LEU A 124 -6.07 0.65 -46.30
CA LEU A 124 -4.70 0.46 -45.87
C LEU A 124 -4.00 -0.65 -46.66
N LYS A 125 -2.69 -0.50 -46.85
CA LYS A 125 -1.81 -1.47 -47.48
C LYS A 125 -0.56 -1.66 -46.61
N ALA A 126 -0.05 -2.89 -46.58
CA ALA A 126 1.18 -3.19 -45.86
C ALA A 126 2.40 -3.01 -46.77
N GLN A 127 3.39 -2.20 -46.40
CA GLN A 127 4.50 -1.85 -47.31
C GLN A 127 5.81 -1.34 -46.69
N GLY A 128 5.81 -0.80 -45.47
CA GLY A 128 6.93 -0.07 -44.86
C GLY A 128 7.75 -0.87 -43.84
N ASN A 129 8.43 -0.16 -42.94
CA ASN A 129 9.23 -0.71 -41.84
C ASN A 129 8.39 -0.97 -40.58
N THR A 130 9.00 -1.56 -39.55
CA THR A 130 8.33 -2.00 -38.31
C THR A 130 8.77 -1.14 -37.09
N PRO A 131 8.43 0.17 -37.01
CA PRO A 131 8.86 1.07 -35.93
C PRO A 131 8.00 0.92 -34.66
N ILE A 132 8.13 -0.21 -33.95
CA ILE A 132 7.28 -0.57 -32.80
C ILE A 132 7.45 0.44 -31.66
N THR A 133 8.69 0.74 -31.29
CA THR A 133 9.09 1.61 -30.18
C THR A 133 8.56 3.02 -30.39
N TYR A 134 8.77 3.59 -31.59
CA TYR A 134 8.24 4.89 -31.95
C TYR A 134 6.70 4.90 -31.87
N SER A 135 6.08 3.85 -32.43
CA SER A 135 4.62 3.73 -32.46
C SER A 135 3.99 3.61 -31.09
N LEU A 136 4.57 2.80 -30.19
CA LEU A 136 4.17 2.70 -28.79
C LEU A 136 4.30 4.06 -28.08
N GLY A 137 5.39 4.80 -28.35
CA GLY A 137 5.59 6.14 -27.83
C GLY A 137 4.53 7.15 -28.30
N GLN A 138 4.11 7.08 -29.56
CA GLN A 138 3.02 7.92 -30.09
C GLN A 138 1.65 7.49 -29.57
N SER A 139 1.38 6.19 -29.49
CA SER A 139 0.17 5.65 -28.88
C SER A 139 -0.06 6.16 -27.46
N ALA A 140 1.01 6.31 -26.67
CA ALA A 140 0.94 6.88 -25.33
C ALA A 140 0.33 8.29 -25.29
N LYS A 141 0.46 9.06 -26.37
CA LYS A 141 -0.05 10.44 -26.50
C LYS A 141 -1.48 10.49 -27.04
N ASP A 142 -1.94 9.41 -27.68
CA ASP A 142 -3.29 9.35 -28.24
C ASP A 142 -4.35 9.12 -27.14
N PHE A 143 -3.98 8.49 -26.03
CA PHE A 143 -4.89 8.29 -24.90
C PHE A 143 -5.17 9.61 -24.18
N PRO A 144 -6.45 9.98 -23.95
CA PRO A 144 -6.80 11.11 -23.13
C PRO A 144 -6.20 11.01 -21.72
N LEU A 145 -5.75 12.14 -21.19
CA LEU A 145 -5.21 12.24 -19.84
C LEU A 145 -6.35 12.22 -18.81
N ASP A 146 -6.86 11.04 -18.49
CA ASP A 146 -7.76 10.82 -17.36
C ASP A 146 -7.27 9.69 -16.46
N LYS A 147 -7.64 9.78 -15.17
CA LYS A 147 -7.27 8.77 -14.17
C LYS A 147 -8.37 7.73 -13.93
N THR A 148 -9.54 7.95 -14.51
CA THR A 148 -10.75 7.16 -14.24
C THR A 148 -10.99 6.07 -15.28
N SER A 149 -10.36 6.18 -16.45
CA SER A 149 -10.55 5.24 -17.54
C SER A 149 -9.46 4.17 -17.59
N ARG A 150 -9.81 3.00 -18.09
CA ARG A 150 -8.86 1.92 -18.36
C ARG A 150 -8.30 2.09 -19.77
N ASN A 151 -7.00 2.29 -19.91
CA ASN A 151 -6.37 2.46 -21.22
C ASN A 151 -5.62 1.17 -21.59
N VAL A 152 -6.04 0.53 -22.67
CA VAL A 152 -5.48 -0.74 -23.14
C VAL A 152 -5.00 -0.56 -24.58
N LEU A 153 -3.78 -1.00 -24.85
CA LEU A 153 -3.17 -0.99 -26.17
C LEU A 153 -2.99 -2.43 -26.62
N LEU A 154 -3.70 -2.83 -27.69
CA LEU A 154 -3.53 -4.14 -28.31
C LEU A 154 -2.57 -3.99 -29.48
N LEU A 155 -1.35 -4.50 -29.32
CA LEU A 155 -0.36 -4.53 -30.39
C LEU A 155 -0.60 -5.78 -31.23
N ILE A 156 -0.81 -5.62 -32.53
CA ILE A 156 -1.01 -6.72 -33.48
C ILE A 156 0.14 -6.65 -34.48
N THR A 157 1.13 -7.54 -34.34
CA THR A 157 2.37 -7.55 -35.14
C THR A 157 2.76 -8.96 -35.55
N ASP A 158 3.61 -9.12 -36.55
CA ASP A 158 4.20 -10.41 -36.92
C ASP A 158 5.66 -10.58 -36.50
N GLY A 159 6.27 -9.61 -35.81
CA GLY A 159 7.70 -9.71 -35.54
C GLY A 159 8.33 -8.65 -34.65
N VAL A 160 9.64 -8.47 -34.89
CA VAL A 160 10.58 -7.71 -34.07
C VAL A 160 10.81 -6.34 -34.68
N GLU A 161 11.07 -5.38 -33.82
CA GLU A 161 11.53 -4.03 -34.16
C GLU A 161 12.63 -4.05 -35.24
N SER A 162 12.41 -3.35 -36.35
CA SER A 162 13.41 -3.21 -37.42
C SER A 162 14.17 -1.88 -37.35
N CYS A 163 13.86 -1.03 -36.37
CA CYS A 163 14.34 0.35 -36.26
C CYS A 163 15.21 0.61 -35.01
N ASN A 164 15.87 -0.42 -34.47
CA ASN A 164 16.80 -0.34 -33.33
C ASN A 164 16.24 0.30 -32.05
N GLY A 165 14.91 0.27 -31.86
CA GLY A 165 14.26 0.72 -30.64
C GLY A 165 14.27 -0.32 -29.52
N ASP A 166 14.07 0.14 -28.28
CA ASP A 166 13.85 -0.72 -27.12
C ASP A 166 12.35 -0.77 -26.77
N PRO A 167 11.63 -1.82 -27.22
CA PRO A 167 10.21 -1.93 -26.96
C PRO A 167 9.94 -2.24 -25.47
N CYS A 168 10.88 -2.86 -24.75
CA CYS A 168 10.75 -3.18 -23.33
C CYS A 168 10.75 -1.90 -22.48
N ALA A 169 11.72 -1.01 -22.69
CA ALA A 169 11.77 0.28 -22.00
C ALA A 169 10.51 1.12 -22.28
N THR A 170 10.00 1.06 -23.51
CA THR A 170 8.80 1.78 -23.92
C THR A 170 7.53 1.19 -23.29
N SER A 171 7.43 -0.13 -23.20
CA SER A 171 6.35 -0.83 -22.47
C SER A 171 6.31 -0.40 -21.00
N LEU A 172 7.45 -0.33 -20.33
CA LEU A 172 7.54 0.15 -18.95
C LEU A 172 7.06 1.61 -18.83
N ALA A 173 7.44 2.47 -19.77
CA ALA A 173 6.98 3.86 -19.81
C ALA A 173 5.46 3.98 -20.03
N LEU A 174 4.86 3.10 -20.84
CA LEU A 174 3.41 3.01 -21.04
C LEU A 174 2.69 2.60 -19.75
N GLN A 175 3.18 1.59 -19.06
CA GLN A 175 2.59 1.12 -17.80
C GLN A 175 2.60 2.23 -16.73
N ARG A 176 3.69 3.01 -16.66
CA ARG A 176 3.77 4.20 -15.77
C ARG A 176 2.73 5.27 -16.11
N LYS A 177 2.25 5.32 -17.36
CA LYS A 177 1.16 6.19 -17.81
C LYS A 177 -0.23 5.53 -17.69
N ARG A 178 -0.34 4.39 -17.00
CA ARG A 178 -1.57 3.57 -16.89
C ARG A 178 -2.10 3.10 -18.26
N VAL A 179 -1.22 2.87 -19.23
CA VAL A 179 -1.55 2.24 -20.51
C VAL A 179 -1.05 0.81 -20.52
N PHE A 180 -1.97 -0.15 -20.60
CA PHE A 180 -1.66 -1.57 -20.53
C PHE A 180 -1.46 -2.15 -21.93
N LEU A 181 -0.22 -2.51 -22.24
CA LEU A 181 0.15 -3.18 -23.48
C LEU A 181 -0.24 -4.66 -23.43
N LYS A 182 -0.94 -5.13 -24.46
CA LYS A 182 -1.22 -6.55 -24.71
C LYS A 182 -0.71 -6.92 -26.11
N PRO A 183 0.44 -7.59 -26.21
CA PRO A 183 1.00 -7.98 -27.50
C PRO A 183 0.34 -9.25 -28.04
N PHE A 184 -0.12 -9.17 -29.28
CA PHE A 184 -0.64 -10.27 -30.10
C PHE A 184 0.29 -10.45 -31.29
N VAL A 185 0.87 -11.65 -31.38
CA VAL A 185 1.88 -11.91 -32.39
C VAL A 185 1.39 -12.96 -33.37
N ILE A 186 1.45 -12.62 -34.66
CA ILE A 186 0.93 -13.41 -35.76
C ILE A 186 2.09 -14.17 -36.42
N GLY A 187 1.93 -15.48 -36.62
CA GLY A 187 2.81 -16.23 -37.51
C GLY A 187 4.20 -16.58 -36.95
N ILE A 188 4.41 -16.51 -35.63
CA ILE A 188 5.59 -17.11 -34.99
C ILE A 188 5.37 -18.62 -34.88
N GLY A 189 5.65 -19.35 -35.96
CA GLY A 189 5.78 -20.80 -35.86
C GLY A 189 6.91 -21.16 -34.90
N ALA A 190 6.63 -22.01 -33.90
CA ALA A 190 7.53 -22.82 -33.04
C ALA A 190 8.95 -22.31 -32.62
N GLN A 191 9.32 -21.05 -32.83
CA GLN A 191 10.65 -20.50 -32.56
C GLN A 191 10.64 -19.76 -31.23
N LYS A 192 11.15 -20.44 -30.19
CA LYS A 192 11.21 -19.98 -28.79
C LYS A 192 12.02 -18.68 -28.59
N GLU A 193 12.88 -18.31 -29.54
CA GLU A 193 13.78 -17.15 -29.43
C GLU A 193 13.05 -15.81 -29.58
N PHE A 194 12.03 -15.74 -30.44
CA PHE A 194 11.21 -14.53 -30.61
C PHE A 194 10.32 -14.22 -29.40
N GLY A 195 9.85 -15.27 -28.70
CA GLY A 195 9.04 -15.11 -27.50
C GLY A 195 9.77 -14.35 -26.39
N LYS A 196 11.06 -14.65 -26.17
CA LYS A 196 11.88 -13.99 -25.14
C LYS A 196 12.07 -12.49 -25.40
N ALA A 197 12.23 -12.08 -26.65
CA ALA A 197 12.40 -10.66 -27.00
C ALA A 197 11.14 -9.82 -26.71
N LEU A 198 9.97 -10.46 -26.64
CA LEU A 198 8.67 -9.80 -26.43
C LEU A 198 8.08 -10.07 -25.03
N GLU A 199 8.68 -10.95 -24.22
CA GLU A 199 8.24 -11.23 -22.84
C GLU A 199 8.16 -9.98 -21.96
N CYS A 200 9.08 -9.02 -22.17
CA CYS A 200 9.10 -7.75 -21.46
C CYS A 200 7.90 -6.83 -21.80
N LEU A 201 7.21 -7.09 -22.92
CA LEU A 201 6.01 -6.35 -23.33
C LEU A 201 4.76 -6.85 -22.61
N GLY A 202 4.90 -7.92 -21.82
CA GLY A 202 3.83 -8.60 -21.11
C GLY A 202 3.58 -9.99 -21.67
N GLN A 203 2.54 -10.65 -21.15
CA GLN A 203 2.09 -11.93 -21.68
C GLN A 203 1.70 -11.76 -23.15
N TYR A 204 2.46 -12.39 -24.05
CA TYR A 204 2.16 -12.41 -25.47
C TYR A 204 1.29 -13.61 -25.83
N TYR A 205 0.48 -13.41 -26.85
CA TYR A 205 -0.45 -14.41 -27.34
C TYR A 205 0.02 -14.86 -28.71
N ASN A 206 0.62 -16.06 -28.75
CA ASN A 206 0.95 -16.73 -30.01
C ASN A 206 -0.24 -17.55 -30.46
N ALA A 207 -0.66 -17.34 -31.69
CA ALA A 207 -1.53 -18.29 -32.36
C ALA A 207 -0.79 -18.96 -33.50
N ALA A 208 -0.55 -20.25 -33.34
CA ALA A 208 -0.10 -21.10 -34.43
C ALA A 208 -1.14 -21.17 -35.55
N GLU A 209 -2.43 -20.98 -35.19
CA GLU A 209 -3.57 -21.08 -36.11
C GLU A 209 -4.58 -19.94 -35.97
N VAL A 210 -5.26 -19.58 -37.07
CA VAL A 210 -6.27 -18.50 -37.10
C VAL A 210 -7.41 -18.70 -36.09
N LYS A 211 -7.84 -19.96 -35.89
CA LYS A 211 -8.93 -20.29 -34.95
C LYS A 211 -8.50 -20.06 -33.50
N THR A 212 -7.30 -20.48 -33.14
CA THR A 212 -6.71 -20.30 -31.80
C THR A 212 -6.51 -18.82 -31.49
N PHE A 213 -6.07 -18.02 -32.48
CA PHE A 213 -5.95 -16.56 -32.32
C PHE A 213 -7.28 -15.91 -31.91
N ARG A 214 -8.37 -16.29 -32.59
CA ARG A 214 -9.70 -15.74 -32.32
C ARG A 214 -10.17 -16.04 -30.89
N THR A 215 -9.93 -17.25 -30.39
CA THR A 215 -10.28 -17.64 -29.03
C THR A 215 -9.50 -16.82 -28.01
N VAL A 216 -8.17 -16.76 -28.17
CA VAL A 216 -7.28 -16.06 -27.25
C VAL A 216 -7.59 -14.56 -27.20
N LEU A 217 -7.88 -13.96 -28.35
CA LEU A 217 -8.28 -12.55 -28.44
C LEU A 217 -9.59 -12.26 -27.71
N ASN A 218 -10.61 -13.13 -27.89
CA ASN A 218 -11.88 -13.00 -27.17
C ASN A 218 -11.70 -13.15 -25.65
N ASP A 219 -10.84 -14.06 -25.22
CA ASP A 219 -10.54 -14.26 -23.80
C ASP A 219 -9.89 -13.02 -23.18
N VAL A 220 -8.95 -12.39 -23.88
CA VAL A 220 -8.32 -11.14 -23.41
C VAL A 220 -9.32 -10.00 -23.31
N ILE A 221 -10.24 -9.89 -24.27
CA ILE A 221 -11.34 -8.92 -24.22
C ILE A 221 -12.23 -9.18 -23.01
N ALA A 222 -12.68 -10.43 -22.82
CA ALA A 222 -13.51 -10.82 -21.69
C ALA A 222 -12.80 -10.52 -20.37
N GLN A 223 -11.52 -10.85 -20.25
CA GLN A 223 -10.70 -10.57 -19.06
C GLN A 223 -10.53 -9.06 -18.81
N THR A 224 -10.36 -8.26 -19.85
CA THR A 224 -10.16 -6.80 -19.76
C THR A 224 -11.44 -6.08 -19.33
N LEU A 225 -12.60 -6.59 -19.77
CA LEU A 225 -13.90 -5.95 -19.54
C LEU A 225 -14.65 -6.52 -18.33
N ALA A 226 -14.37 -7.76 -17.93
CA ALA A 226 -15.04 -8.38 -16.80
C ALA A 226 -14.63 -7.73 -15.47
N LYS A 227 -15.61 -7.54 -14.59
CA LYS A 227 -15.36 -7.09 -13.22
C LYS A 227 -14.54 -8.15 -12.49
N THR A 228 -13.39 -7.74 -11.95
CA THR A 228 -12.59 -8.61 -11.10
C THR A 228 -12.83 -8.20 -9.67
N THR A 229 -13.07 -9.19 -8.81
CA THR A 229 -13.32 -8.93 -7.40
C THR A 229 -12.33 -9.67 -6.53
N VAL A 230 -11.97 -9.06 -5.40
CA VAL A 230 -11.02 -9.61 -4.43
C VAL A 230 -11.64 -9.54 -3.04
N ALA A 231 -11.75 -10.68 -2.38
CA ALA A 231 -11.98 -10.77 -0.94
C ALA A 231 -10.64 -11.10 -0.27
N VAL A 232 -10.29 -10.34 0.77
CA VAL A 232 -9.08 -10.59 1.56
C VAL A 232 -9.50 -11.15 2.91
N ASN A 233 -8.98 -12.32 3.27
CA ASN A 233 -9.18 -12.93 4.58
C ASN A 233 -7.91 -12.77 5.41
N LEU A 234 -8.02 -12.07 6.52
CA LEU A 234 -6.97 -11.98 7.53
C LEU A 234 -7.23 -13.03 8.62
N THR A 235 -6.30 -13.96 8.77
CA THR A 235 -6.49 -15.14 9.62
C THR A 235 -5.60 -15.16 10.84
N ASP A 236 -6.02 -15.94 11.80
CA ASP A 236 -5.20 -16.28 12.96
C ASP A 236 -4.15 -17.38 12.69
N GLU A 237 -3.47 -17.83 13.74
CA GLU A 237 -2.48 -18.92 13.67
C GLU A 237 -3.09 -20.22 13.12
N ALA A 238 -4.33 -20.50 13.51
CA ALA A 238 -5.12 -21.67 13.11
C ALA A 238 -5.76 -21.53 11.72
N GLY A 239 -5.57 -20.40 11.03
CA GLY A 239 -6.13 -20.14 9.70
C GLY A 239 -7.59 -19.71 9.69
N ARG A 240 -8.18 -19.35 10.84
CA ARG A 240 -9.56 -18.86 10.94
C ARG A 240 -9.61 -17.36 10.61
N PRO A 241 -10.54 -16.89 9.76
CA PRO A 241 -10.63 -15.48 9.34
C PRO A 241 -11.28 -14.63 10.43
N VAL A 242 -10.50 -14.29 11.47
CA VAL A 242 -10.99 -13.58 12.67
C VAL A 242 -10.42 -12.17 12.80
N GLU A 243 -9.41 -11.82 12.01
CA GLU A 243 -8.75 -10.52 12.06
C GLU A 243 -9.47 -9.52 11.15
N SER A 244 -9.56 -8.27 11.59
CA SER A 244 -10.21 -7.20 10.82
C SER A 244 -9.77 -5.81 11.29
N ASN A 245 -10.22 -4.78 10.58
CA ASN A 245 -9.97 -3.36 10.88
C ASN A 245 -8.49 -3.00 10.79
N VAL A 246 -7.76 -3.66 9.89
CA VAL A 246 -6.36 -3.39 9.59
C VAL A 246 -6.28 -2.69 8.24
N ASN A 247 -5.47 -1.64 8.15
CA ASN A 247 -5.26 -0.95 6.88
C ASN A 247 -4.53 -1.88 5.90
N MET A 248 -5.01 -1.93 4.67
CA MET A 248 -4.43 -2.68 3.56
C MET A 248 -4.12 -1.73 2.42
N THR A 249 -2.93 -1.86 1.86
CA THR A 249 -2.47 -1.07 0.71
C THR A 249 -2.10 -2.00 -0.43
N PHE A 250 -2.76 -1.83 -1.57
CA PHE A 250 -2.37 -2.48 -2.82
C PHE A 250 -1.39 -1.55 -3.53
N VAL A 251 -0.13 -1.98 -3.61
CA VAL A 251 0.96 -1.23 -4.24
C VAL A 251 1.18 -1.78 -5.63
N ASN A 252 1.26 -0.92 -6.64
CA ASN A 252 1.53 -1.34 -8.00
C ASN A 252 3.00 -1.80 -8.13
N ASN A 253 3.24 -2.98 -8.67
CA ASN A 253 4.58 -3.60 -8.67
C ASN A 253 5.57 -2.99 -9.65
N VAL A 254 5.06 -2.20 -10.58
CA VAL A 254 5.84 -1.56 -11.64
C VAL A 254 6.25 -0.16 -11.23
N THR A 255 5.36 0.56 -10.54
CA THR A 255 5.58 1.96 -10.13
C THR A 255 5.94 2.12 -8.66
N ASP A 256 5.75 1.08 -7.84
CA ASP A 256 5.84 1.09 -6.37
C ASP A 256 4.92 2.15 -5.71
N GLN A 257 3.88 2.59 -6.43
CA GLN A 257 2.91 3.56 -5.93
C GLN A 257 1.70 2.87 -5.31
N PRO A 258 1.13 3.40 -4.21
CA PRO A 258 -0.11 2.89 -3.64
C PRO A 258 -1.28 3.20 -4.58
N GLU A 259 -1.95 2.17 -5.08
CA GLU A 259 -3.10 2.31 -5.99
C GLU A 259 -4.43 2.25 -5.22
N TYR A 260 -4.50 1.36 -4.22
CA TYR A 260 -5.69 1.25 -3.37
C TYR A 260 -5.32 1.23 -1.89
N ASN A 261 -6.14 1.89 -1.08
CA ASN A 261 -6.05 1.88 0.37
C ASN A 261 -7.42 1.54 0.95
N TYR A 262 -7.48 0.47 1.71
CA TYR A 262 -8.70 -0.01 2.35
C TYR A 262 -8.45 -0.27 3.83
N VAL A 263 -9.51 -0.21 4.62
CA VAL A 263 -9.51 -0.78 5.97
C VAL A 263 -10.24 -2.10 5.86
N HIS A 264 -9.59 -3.21 6.22
CA HIS A 264 -10.20 -4.53 6.13
C HIS A 264 -11.50 -4.58 6.91
N TYR A 265 -12.55 -5.09 6.29
CA TYR A 265 -13.86 -5.28 6.90
C TYR A 265 -14.26 -6.75 6.89
N ARG A 266 -15.03 -7.14 7.90
CA ARG A 266 -15.66 -8.45 8.00
C ARG A 266 -17.04 -8.29 8.62
N ASP A 267 -18.03 -8.98 8.06
CA ASP A 267 -19.39 -8.96 8.59
C ASP A 267 -19.55 -9.80 9.87
N ALA A 268 -20.75 -9.81 10.43
CA ALA A 268 -21.07 -10.55 11.65
C ALA A 268 -20.98 -12.08 11.46
N GLN A 269 -21.10 -12.56 10.22
CA GLN A 269 -20.99 -13.97 9.84
C GLN A 269 -19.54 -14.39 9.59
N GLY A 270 -18.59 -13.44 9.66
CA GLY A 270 -17.18 -13.69 9.48
C GLY A 270 -16.71 -13.68 8.04
N LYS A 271 -17.53 -13.16 7.11
CA LYS A 271 -17.18 -13.03 5.70
C LYS A 271 -16.56 -11.66 5.43
N ALA A 272 -15.43 -11.65 4.71
CA ALA A 272 -14.82 -10.42 4.23
C ALA A 272 -15.70 -9.74 3.17
N ASP A 273 -15.55 -8.42 3.06
CA ASP A 273 -16.12 -7.67 1.94
C ASP A 273 -15.43 -8.01 0.61
N VAL A 274 -16.00 -7.49 -0.46
CA VAL A 274 -15.57 -7.76 -1.83
C VAL A 274 -15.14 -6.45 -2.47
N LEU A 275 -13.85 -6.36 -2.80
CA LEU A 275 -13.21 -5.17 -3.37
C LEU A 275 -13.19 -5.27 -4.90
N ASP A 276 -13.45 -4.16 -5.59
CA ASP A 276 -13.23 -4.03 -7.04
C ASP A 276 -11.78 -3.60 -7.28
N ILE A 277 -10.94 -4.57 -7.68
CA ILE A 277 -9.51 -4.39 -7.94
C ILE A 277 -9.27 -4.61 -9.42
N ASP A 278 -8.54 -3.69 -10.06
CA ASP A 278 -8.25 -3.78 -11.49
C ASP A 278 -7.21 -4.88 -11.78
N ALA A 279 -7.62 -5.95 -12.46
CA ALA A 279 -6.74 -7.08 -12.75
C ALA A 279 -5.75 -6.85 -13.91
N LEU A 280 -5.76 -5.69 -14.56
CA LEU A 280 -4.77 -5.34 -15.57
C LEU A 280 -3.40 -5.02 -14.96
N GLN A 281 -3.38 -4.65 -13.68
CA GLN A 281 -2.20 -4.30 -12.92
C GLN A 281 -1.73 -5.50 -12.07
N SER A 282 -0.42 -5.55 -11.81
CA SER A 282 0.15 -6.44 -10.80
C SER A 282 0.37 -5.68 -9.51
N TYR A 283 0.05 -6.30 -8.38
CA TYR A 283 0.10 -5.68 -7.08
C TYR A 283 0.89 -6.48 -6.05
N ASP A 284 1.42 -5.74 -5.08
CA ASP A 284 1.83 -6.21 -3.79
C ASP A 284 0.73 -5.83 -2.82
N LEU A 285 0.47 -6.68 -1.84
CA LEU A 285 -0.43 -6.35 -0.75
C LEU A 285 0.39 -6.09 0.52
N VAL A 286 0.29 -4.87 1.04
CA VAL A 286 0.83 -4.50 2.35
C VAL A 286 -0.31 -4.46 3.34
N ILE A 287 -0.30 -5.38 4.30
CA ILE A 287 -1.21 -5.40 5.45
C ILE A 287 -0.48 -4.69 6.60
N ASN A 288 -0.99 -3.53 6.99
CA ASN A 288 -0.34 -2.62 7.93
C ASN A 288 -0.54 -3.04 9.40
N THR A 289 -0.28 -4.32 9.70
CA THR A 289 -0.05 -4.78 11.07
C THR A 289 1.28 -4.22 11.60
N VAL A 290 1.60 -4.49 12.87
CA VAL A 290 2.89 -4.10 13.46
C VAL A 290 3.64 -5.36 13.91
N PRO A 291 4.74 -5.76 13.23
CA PRO A 291 5.25 -5.20 11.96
C PRO A 291 4.31 -5.49 10.77
N ALA A 292 4.50 -4.77 9.66
CA ALA A 292 3.67 -4.93 8.47
C ALA A 292 3.96 -6.26 7.76
N VAL A 293 2.91 -6.90 7.22
CA VAL A 293 3.03 -8.09 6.38
C VAL A 293 2.91 -7.65 4.92
N ARG A 294 3.93 -7.94 4.11
CA ARG A 294 3.92 -7.67 2.66
C ARG A 294 3.90 -8.99 1.90
N GLN A 295 2.91 -9.18 1.03
CA GLN A 295 2.91 -10.21 0.01
C GLN A 295 3.28 -9.59 -1.33
N ALA A 296 4.39 -10.03 -1.91
CA ALA A 296 4.77 -9.61 -3.25
C ALA A 296 3.98 -10.36 -4.33
N ASN A 297 3.69 -9.68 -5.44
CA ASN A 297 3.07 -10.21 -6.66
C ASN A 297 1.83 -11.08 -6.38
N ILE A 298 0.79 -10.49 -5.78
CA ILE A 298 -0.44 -11.22 -5.47
C ILE A 298 -1.10 -11.74 -6.76
N ALA A 299 -1.48 -13.01 -6.75
CA ALA A 299 -2.12 -13.65 -7.89
C ALA A 299 -3.61 -13.29 -7.95
N ILE A 300 -3.97 -12.36 -8.84
CA ILE A 300 -5.35 -12.01 -9.15
C ILE A 300 -5.71 -12.58 -10.52
N LYS A 301 -6.74 -13.41 -10.59
CA LYS A 301 -7.30 -13.96 -11.83
C LYS A 301 -8.30 -12.96 -12.42
N PRO A 302 -8.05 -12.37 -13.61
CA PRO A 302 -8.95 -11.41 -14.23
C PRO A 302 -10.35 -12.01 -14.49
N GLY A 303 -11.37 -11.18 -14.33
CA GLY A 303 -12.77 -11.50 -14.58
C GLY A 303 -13.39 -12.55 -13.64
N LYS A 304 -12.70 -12.88 -12.54
CA LYS A 304 -13.15 -13.88 -11.56
C LYS A 304 -13.24 -13.27 -10.16
N ALA A 305 -13.98 -13.95 -9.29
CA ALA A 305 -13.87 -13.73 -7.86
C ALA A 305 -12.57 -14.36 -7.35
N ASN A 306 -11.79 -13.57 -6.62
CA ASN A 306 -10.53 -13.97 -6.03
C ASN A 306 -10.66 -13.93 -4.51
N VAL A 307 -10.09 -14.93 -3.85
CA VAL A 307 -10.01 -14.99 -2.40
C VAL A 307 -8.54 -15.09 -2.02
N LEU A 308 -8.03 -14.07 -1.33
CA LEU A 308 -6.66 -14.01 -0.85
C LEU A 308 -6.68 -14.21 0.66
N THR A 309 -5.81 -15.06 1.20
CA THR A 309 -5.82 -15.40 2.63
C THR A 309 -4.42 -15.22 3.21
N PHE A 310 -4.31 -14.47 4.30
CA PHE A 310 -3.04 -14.12 4.93
C PHE A 310 -3.10 -14.35 6.44
N LYS A 311 -2.07 -15.02 6.98
CA LYS A 311 -1.92 -15.19 8.43
C LYS A 311 -1.39 -13.91 9.04
N THR A 312 -2.21 -13.29 9.90
CA THR A 312 -1.87 -12.06 10.62
C THR A 312 -2.41 -12.13 12.05
N PRO A 313 -2.06 -13.15 12.86
CA PRO A 313 -2.55 -13.26 14.23
C PRO A 313 -2.12 -12.05 15.05
N GLN A 314 -3.03 -11.42 15.78
CA GLN A 314 -2.72 -10.23 16.57
C GLN A 314 -3.05 -10.37 18.05
N GLY A 315 -2.17 -9.83 18.88
CA GLY A 315 -2.42 -9.55 20.30
C GLY A 315 -2.37 -8.05 20.56
N THR A 316 -2.61 -7.64 21.81
CA THR A 316 -2.53 -6.22 22.21
C THR A 316 -1.42 -6.02 23.23
N LEU A 317 -0.53 -5.07 22.99
CA LEU A 317 0.39 -4.54 23.98
C LEU A 317 -0.28 -3.36 24.69
N TRP A 318 -0.38 -3.44 26.00
CA TRP A 318 -0.83 -2.34 26.85
C TRP A 318 0.37 -1.74 27.58
N LEU A 319 0.75 -0.52 27.20
CA LEU A 319 1.78 0.24 27.89
C LEU A 319 1.13 0.93 29.09
N GLN A 320 1.07 0.24 30.22
CA GLN A 320 0.35 0.71 31.40
C GLN A 320 1.18 1.72 32.19
N SER A 321 0.69 2.96 32.28
CA SER A 321 1.27 3.94 33.20
C SER A 321 1.11 3.47 34.65
N PRO A 322 2.14 3.56 35.51
CA PRO A 322 1.98 3.34 36.93
C PRO A 322 1.05 4.41 37.53
N ASN A 323 0.41 4.11 38.66
CA ASN A 323 -0.49 5.04 39.33
C ASN A 323 0.32 6.15 40.05
N ILE A 324 0.65 7.22 39.32
CA ILE A 324 1.45 8.34 39.82
C ILE A 324 0.91 9.67 39.25
N SER A 325 0.72 10.67 40.12
CA SER A 325 0.27 12.00 39.71
C SER A 325 0.82 13.10 40.65
N PRO A 326 1.49 14.14 40.11
CA PRO A 326 1.98 14.25 38.74
C PRO A 326 3.12 13.27 38.47
N ASN A 327 3.35 12.90 37.20
CA ASN A 327 4.49 12.07 36.83
C ASN A 327 5.80 12.91 36.89
N PRO A 328 6.79 12.57 37.73
CA PRO A 328 8.05 13.30 37.85
C PRO A 328 8.85 13.41 36.54
N TYR A 329 8.59 12.55 35.55
CA TYR A 329 9.18 12.69 34.20
C TYR A 329 8.63 13.87 33.39
N GLY A 330 7.63 14.62 33.89
CA GLY A 330 7.07 15.79 33.21
C GLY A 330 6.12 15.46 32.05
N GLY A 331 5.78 14.19 31.85
CA GLY A 331 4.88 13.74 30.79
C GLY A 331 4.74 12.22 30.73
N ALA A 332 4.06 11.71 29.70
CA ALA A 332 4.01 10.28 29.44
C ALA A 332 5.40 9.77 29.01
N VAL A 333 5.89 8.77 29.73
CA VAL A 333 7.11 8.04 29.31
C VAL A 333 6.85 7.44 27.92
N GLN A 334 7.87 7.43 27.07
CA GLN A 334 7.81 6.80 25.76
C GLN A 334 8.36 5.38 25.83
N ALA A 335 7.87 4.49 24.98
CA ALA A 335 8.43 3.16 24.79
C ALA A 335 8.70 2.90 23.31
N VAL A 336 9.81 2.23 23.01
CA VAL A 336 10.17 1.75 21.69
C VAL A 336 10.00 0.24 21.65
N VAL A 337 9.20 -0.26 20.72
CA VAL A 337 8.89 -1.68 20.56
C VAL A 337 9.59 -2.22 19.32
N ARG A 338 10.37 -3.29 19.49
CA ARG A 338 11.07 -3.98 18.40
C ARG A 338 10.72 -5.47 18.43
N ALA A 339 10.53 -6.08 17.27
CA ALA A 339 10.48 -7.54 17.22
C ALA A 339 11.83 -8.10 17.70
N GLN A 340 11.82 -9.20 18.44
CA GLN A 340 13.03 -9.76 19.03
C GLN A 340 14.07 -10.07 17.94
N GLY A 341 15.30 -9.56 18.12
CA GLY A 341 16.39 -9.71 17.14
C GLY A 341 16.31 -8.78 15.93
N SER A 342 15.26 -7.96 15.80
CA SER A 342 15.17 -6.94 14.75
C SER A 342 15.80 -5.63 15.20
N PRO A 343 16.69 -5.03 14.39
CA PRO A 343 17.19 -3.68 14.65
C PRO A 343 16.16 -2.59 14.34
N THR A 344 15.05 -2.94 13.67
CA THR A 344 14.03 -1.96 13.26
C THR A 344 13.05 -1.65 14.39
N THR A 345 12.77 -0.37 14.56
CA THR A 345 11.68 0.10 15.43
C THR A 345 10.35 -0.24 14.78
N GLY A 346 9.56 -1.10 15.42
CA GLY A 346 8.21 -1.44 14.97
C GLY A 346 7.18 -0.39 15.41
N ALA A 347 7.30 0.12 16.63
CA ALA A 347 6.46 1.21 17.14
C ALA A 347 7.21 2.06 18.18
N ALA A 348 6.84 3.33 18.29
CA ALA A 348 7.28 4.23 19.36
C ALA A 348 6.06 4.97 19.90
N LEU A 349 5.68 4.70 21.14
CA LEU A 349 4.38 5.09 21.69
C LEU A 349 4.50 5.55 23.15
N PRO A 350 3.65 6.49 23.60
CA PRO A 350 3.57 6.84 25.00
C PRO A 350 2.92 5.73 25.83
N PHE A 351 3.34 5.62 27.08
CA PHE A 351 2.58 4.94 28.13
C PHE A 351 1.17 5.55 28.26
N GLY A 352 0.17 4.68 28.44
CA GLY A 352 -1.26 4.95 28.30
C GLY A 352 -1.89 4.41 27.01
N THR A 353 -1.10 3.75 26.14
CA THR A 353 -1.55 3.31 24.80
C THR A 353 -1.80 1.80 24.73
N HIS A 354 -2.90 1.42 24.07
CA HIS A 354 -3.12 0.05 23.57
C HIS A 354 -2.66 -0.04 22.11
N GLN A 355 -1.74 -0.96 21.82
CA GLN A 355 -1.23 -1.19 20.46
C GLN A 355 -1.47 -2.64 20.04
N LYS A 356 -2.15 -2.86 18.91
CA LYS A 356 -2.18 -4.18 18.30
C LYS A 356 -0.84 -4.50 17.67
N LEU A 357 -0.31 -5.67 17.95
CA LEU A 357 0.93 -6.20 17.37
C LEU A 357 0.64 -7.58 16.79
N LEU A 358 1.40 -8.01 15.79
CA LEU A 358 1.42 -9.42 15.42
C LEU A 358 1.81 -10.27 16.63
N ALA A 359 1.30 -11.50 16.69
CA ALA A 359 1.73 -12.45 17.70
C ALA A 359 3.23 -12.77 17.50
N GLY A 360 4.00 -12.74 18.59
CA GLY A 360 5.46 -12.89 18.53
C GLY A 360 6.17 -12.37 19.78
N ASN A 361 7.50 -12.44 19.75
CA ASN A 361 8.36 -11.95 20.83
C ASN A 361 8.90 -10.56 20.51
N TYR A 362 8.93 -9.70 21.52
CA TYR A 362 9.30 -8.30 21.39
C TYR A 362 10.24 -7.85 22.50
N GLU A 363 11.10 -6.90 22.18
CA GLU A 363 11.83 -6.09 23.15
C GLU A 363 11.16 -4.71 23.22
N VAL A 364 10.75 -4.33 24.43
CA VAL A 364 10.15 -3.03 24.74
C VAL A 364 11.18 -2.24 25.54
N GLU A 365 11.73 -1.20 24.92
CA GLU A 365 12.66 -0.26 25.53
C GLU A 365 11.89 0.94 26.08
N LEU A 366 11.83 1.06 27.40
CA LEU A 366 11.16 2.14 28.11
C LEU A 366 12.15 3.30 28.27
N LEU A 367 11.80 4.46 27.74
CA LEU A 367 12.61 5.68 27.79
C LEU A 367 12.49 6.38 29.16
N THR A 368 12.64 5.59 30.22
CA THR A 368 12.86 6.05 31.58
C THR A 368 14.35 6.35 31.80
N LEU A 369 14.70 6.91 32.96
CA LEU A 369 16.08 7.07 33.37
C LEU A 369 16.38 6.22 34.61
N PRO A 370 17.32 5.26 34.55
CA PRO A 370 17.93 4.68 33.34
C PRO A 370 16.91 3.98 32.45
N ARG A 371 17.28 3.78 31.17
CA ARG A 371 16.44 3.03 30.22
C ARG A 371 16.27 1.59 30.69
N ILE A 372 15.08 1.04 30.51
CA ILE A 372 14.74 -0.34 30.86
C ILE A 372 14.35 -1.07 29.58
N VAL A 373 14.87 -2.28 29.36
CA VAL A 373 14.44 -3.15 28.27
C VAL A 373 13.72 -4.35 28.87
N GLN A 374 12.48 -4.60 28.44
CA GLN A 374 11.70 -5.77 28.82
C GLN A 374 11.45 -6.66 27.61
N ARG A 375 11.61 -7.97 27.79
CA ARG A 375 11.25 -8.98 26.79
C ARG A 375 9.85 -9.48 27.07
N VAL A 376 8.98 -9.43 26.06
CA VAL A 376 7.58 -9.85 26.18
C VAL A 376 7.16 -10.72 25.01
N SER A 377 6.21 -11.62 25.26
CA SER A 377 5.58 -12.45 24.22
C SER A 377 4.13 -12.02 24.06
N VAL A 378 3.81 -11.44 22.90
CA VAL A 378 2.45 -11.07 22.53
C VAL A 378 1.76 -12.29 21.93
N ARG A 379 0.65 -12.68 22.54
CA ARG A 379 -0.17 -13.82 22.10
C ARG A 379 -1.46 -13.36 21.46
N GLN A 380 -1.94 -14.13 20.49
CA GLN A 380 -3.17 -13.84 19.77
C GLN A 380 -4.36 -13.64 20.72
N GLY A 381 -5.13 -12.57 20.50
CA GLY A 381 -6.35 -12.26 21.24
C GLY A 381 -6.14 -11.88 22.71
N GLN A 382 -4.88 -11.86 23.19
CA GLN A 382 -4.54 -11.53 24.58
C GLN A 382 -3.95 -10.13 24.69
N THR A 383 -4.13 -9.53 25.86
CA THR A 383 -3.45 -8.28 26.24
C THR A 383 -2.21 -8.60 27.05
N THR A 384 -1.05 -8.20 26.54
CA THR A 384 0.24 -8.24 27.22
C THR A 384 0.51 -6.87 27.82
N THR A 385 0.70 -6.80 29.13
CA THR A 385 0.91 -5.53 29.84
C THR A 385 2.38 -5.30 30.12
N VAL A 386 2.86 -4.09 29.82
CA VAL A 386 4.20 -3.60 30.20
C VAL A 386 4.03 -2.36 31.04
N THR A 387 4.77 -2.28 32.14
CA THR A 387 4.78 -1.12 33.05
C THR A 387 6.19 -0.88 33.59
N TYR A 388 6.37 0.23 34.30
CA TYR A 388 7.60 0.59 34.99
C TYR A 388 7.31 0.99 36.44
N ALA A 389 8.35 0.96 37.28
CA ALA A 389 8.21 1.35 38.66
C ALA A 389 8.01 2.87 38.79
N VAL A 390 7.23 3.27 39.80
CA VAL A 390 7.07 4.68 40.19
C VAL A 390 8.46 5.29 40.42
N PRO A 391 8.88 6.32 39.66
CA PRO A 391 10.20 6.94 39.83
C PRO A 391 10.32 7.68 41.17
N GLY A 392 11.54 7.83 41.64
CA GLY A 392 11.90 8.82 42.66
C GLY A 392 12.55 10.05 42.02
N THR A 393 12.92 11.03 42.84
CA THR A 393 13.54 12.27 42.40
C THR A 393 14.93 12.42 43.01
N LEU A 394 15.95 12.58 42.17
CA LEU A 394 17.27 13.03 42.60
C LEU A 394 17.29 14.56 42.62
N ASN A 395 17.72 15.14 43.73
CA ASN A 395 17.90 16.58 43.88
C ASN A 395 19.35 16.89 44.30
N ILE A 396 20.18 17.36 43.38
CA ILE A 396 21.52 17.86 43.72
C ILE A 396 21.40 19.35 43.99
N THR A 397 21.71 19.76 45.22
CA THR A 397 21.54 21.16 45.65
C THR A 397 22.78 22.01 45.43
N SER A 398 23.95 21.39 45.30
CA SER A 398 25.21 22.09 45.05
C SER A 398 25.20 22.77 43.68
N ASP A 399 25.61 24.04 43.63
CA ASP A 399 25.71 24.84 42.41
C ASP A 399 27.19 25.04 42.04
N LEU A 400 27.83 23.97 41.56
CA LEU A 400 29.24 23.94 41.20
C LEU A 400 29.40 23.78 39.69
N LYS A 401 30.34 24.51 39.11
CA LYS A 401 30.79 24.31 37.73
C LYS A 401 31.79 23.18 37.67
N GLY A 402 31.62 22.25 36.74
CA GLY A 402 32.50 21.09 36.66
C GLY A 402 31.98 20.01 35.75
N PHE A 403 32.56 18.82 35.90
CA PHE A 403 32.29 17.67 35.05
C PHE A 403 31.83 16.54 35.95
N GLY A 404 30.63 16.02 35.69
CA GLY A 404 30.16 14.85 36.43
C GLY A 404 29.14 14.01 35.71
N SER A 405 29.04 12.79 36.18
CA SER A 405 28.23 11.74 35.58
C SER A 405 27.53 10.92 36.65
N LEU A 406 26.36 10.41 36.30
CA LEU A 406 25.63 9.43 37.08
C LEU A 406 25.81 8.05 36.46
N TYR A 407 25.98 7.06 37.34
CA TYR A 407 26.07 5.66 37.00
C TYR A 407 25.01 4.88 37.76
N ARG A 408 24.36 3.91 37.11
CA ARG A 408 23.60 2.85 37.78
C ARG A 408 24.58 1.77 38.25
N LEU A 409 24.46 1.35 39.49
CA LEU A 409 25.20 0.19 40.01
C LEU A 409 24.41 -1.08 39.70
N ASN A 410 25.05 -2.04 39.04
CA ASN A 410 24.47 -3.31 38.65
C ASN A 410 24.73 -4.38 39.73
N ASP A 411 23.97 -5.48 39.68
CA ASP A 411 24.08 -6.56 40.68
C ASP A 411 25.39 -7.36 40.56
N ASP A 412 26.07 -7.29 39.41
CA ASP A 412 27.35 -7.93 39.11
C ASP A 412 28.57 -7.05 39.46
N GLU A 413 28.38 -6.06 40.34
CA GLU A 413 29.37 -5.05 40.74
C GLU A 413 29.83 -4.09 39.62
N SER A 414 29.37 -4.28 38.39
CA SER A 414 29.63 -3.34 37.30
C SER A 414 28.77 -2.08 37.44
N GLN A 415 29.10 -1.05 36.65
CA GLN A 415 28.32 0.18 36.62
C GLN A 415 28.03 0.62 35.19
N THR A 416 26.82 1.13 34.98
CA THR A 416 26.35 1.63 33.68
C THR A 416 26.28 3.14 33.71
N TRP A 417 26.92 3.84 32.78
CA TRP A 417 26.77 5.28 32.62
C TRP A 417 25.36 5.64 32.11
N ILE A 418 24.69 6.61 32.75
CA ILE A 418 23.28 6.90 32.46
C ILE A 418 22.95 8.38 32.20
N TYR A 419 23.77 9.31 32.70
CA TYR A 419 23.50 10.74 32.60
C TYR A 419 24.77 11.57 32.86
N ASN A 420 24.92 12.70 32.17
CA ASN A 420 25.93 13.71 32.48
C ASN A 420 25.27 14.93 33.11
N LEU A 421 25.86 15.42 34.20
CA LEU A 421 25.46 16.68 34.80
C LEU A 421 25.80 17.84 33.85
N PRO A 422 24.99 18.92 33.81
CA PRO A 422 25.33 20.13 33.08
C PRO A 422 26.64 20.73 33.59
N GLU A 423 27.53 21.13 32.69
CA GLU A 423 28.85 21.64 33.09
C GLU A 423 28.79 23.04 33.73
N SER A 424 27.76 23.80 33.38
CA SER A 424 27.52 25.16 33.88
C SER A 424 26.99 25.20 35.32
N SER A 425 26.38 24.11 35.80
CA SER A 425 25.88 23.96 37.15
C SER A 425 25.58 22.48 37.46
N SER A 426 26.11 21.98 38.57
CA SER A 426 25.79 20.66 39.10
C SER A 426 24.38 20.55 39.68
N LYS A 427 23.64 21.66 39.80
CA LYS A 427 22.30 21.67 40.40
C LYS A 427 21.31 21.01 39.44
N VAL A 428 20.73 19.90 39.86
CA VAL A 428 19.76 19.15 39.04
C VAL A 428 18.60 18.63 39.88
N ASN A 429 17.42 18.60 39.27
CA ASN A 429 16.24 17.90 39.77
C ASN A 429 15.80 16.89 38.69
N LEU A 430 15.95 15.60 38.99
CA LEU A 430 15.90 14.56 37.97
C LEU A 430 15.06 13.37 38.44
N ALA A 431 14.04 13.01 37.66
CA ALA A 431 13.26 11.80 37.89
C ALA A 431 14.06 10.56 37.47
N MET A 432 14.14 9.57 38.36
CA MET A 432 14.95 8.36 38.16
C MET A 432 14.20 7.11 38.64
N GLN A 433 14.38 5.98 37.95
CA GLN A 433 13.86 4.69 38.39
C GLN A 433 14.53 4.27 39.70
N PRO A 434 13.82 3.53 40.56
CA PRO A 434 14.41 3.02 41.80
C PRO A 434 15.65 2.16 41.54
N GLY A 435 16.66 2.30 42.38
CA GLY A 435 17.92 1.57 42.24
C GLY A 435 19.08 2.21 42.99
N ALA A 436 20.22 1.53 42.95
CA ALA A 436 21.49 2.03 43.47
C ALA A 436 22.27 2.78 42.39
N TYR A 437 22.84 3.92 42.76
CA TYR A 437 23.50 4.83 41.83
C TYR A 437 24.79 5.38 42.42
N ARG A 438 25.64 5.91 41.54
CA ARG A 438 26.87 6.60 41.87
C ARG A 438 26.97 7.92 41.13
N LEU A 439 27.27 8.98 41.87
CA LEU A 439 27.68 10.27 41.35
C LEU A 439 29.21 10.33 41.33
N VAL A 440 29.76 10.80 40.22
CA VAL A 440 31.20 11.09 40.07
C VAL A 440 31.29 12.54 39.59
N PHE A 441 31.99 13.41 40.32
CA PHE A 441 32.07 14.83 39.97
C PHE A 441 33.42 15.46 40.30
N ARG A 442 33.91 16.33 39.42
CA ARG A 442 35.11 17.16 39.60
C ARG A 442 34.77 18.61 39.29
N THR A 443 35.20 19.56 40.11
CA THR A 443 35.04 21.00 39.79
C THR A 443 35.90 21.40 38.59
N ALA A 444 35.45 22.36 37.81
CA ALA A 444 36.20 22.86 36.65
C ALA A 444 37.57 23.43 37.03
N THR A 445 37.70 23.96 38.26
CA THR A 445 38.92 24.54 38.82
C THR A 445 39.88 23.52 39.43
N SER A 446 39.52 22.23 39.48
CA SER A 446 40.38 21.18 40.04
C SER A 446 41.56 20.86 39.11
N ASN A 447 42.78 20.91 39.64
CA ASN A 447 44.05 20.70 38.90
C ASN A 447 44.44 19.20 38.72
N GLY A 448 43.51 18.26 38.86
CA GLY A 448 43.78 16.83 38.70
C GLY A 448 42.57 15.93 38.93
N SER A 449 42.60 14.72 38.37
CA SER A 449 41.51 13.73 38.49
C SER A 449 41.35 13.16 39.89
N LYS A 450 42.40 13.21 40.73
CA LYS A 450 42.37 12.75 42.12
C LYS A 450 41.42 13.54 43.03
N PHE A 451 40.98 14.72 42.59
CA PHE A 451 40.02 15.58 43.32
C PHE A 451 38.56 15.30 42.96
N THR A 452 38.29 14.17 42.32
CA THR A 452 36.94 13.71 42.01
C THR A 452 36.22 13.25 43.28
N ASP A 453 35.04 13.81 43.55
CA ASP A 453 34.11 13.29 44.56
C ASP A 453 33.31 12.12 43.98
N VAL A 454 33.17 11.05 44.77
CA VAL A 454 32.43 9.85 44.40
C VAL A 454 31.45 9.51 45.50
N ARG A 455 30.16 9.44 45.17
CA ARG A 455 29.09 9.17 46.14
C ARG A 455 28.12 8.12 45.64
N ASN A 456 27.91 7.10 46.46
CA ASN A 456 26.84 6.13 46.22
C ASN A 456 25.56 6.61 46.91
N PHE A 457 24.42 6.39 46.28
CA PHE A 457 23.10 6.71 46.82
C PHE A 457 22.05 5.75 46.26
N THR A 458 20.84 5.80 46.81
CA THR A 458 19.72 4.96 46.37
C THR A 458 18.51 5.83 46.08
N ILE A 459 17.88 5.62 44.93
CA ILE A 459 16.57 6.20 44.62
C ILE A 459 15.49 5.20 45.00
N ARG A 460 14.47 5.68 45.72
CA ARG A 460 13.28 4.93 46.11
C ARG A 460 12.05 5.53 45.42
N SER A 461 11.05 4.70 45.14
CA SER A 461 9.81 5.12 44.48
C SER A 461 9.11 6.26 45.23
N ALA A 462 8.69 7.28 44.49
CA ALA A 462 7.98 8.46 44.99
C ALA A 462 8.70 9.24 46.11
N GLN A 463 10.02 9.04 46.30
CA GLN A 463 10.81 9.76 47.30
C GLN A 463 11.84 10.68 46.65
N THR A 464 12.14 11.79 47.31
CA THR A 464 13.22 12.69 46.94
C THR A 464 14.51 12.32 47.67
N THR A 465 15.59 12.12 46.93
CA THR A 465 16.94 11.91 47.45
C THR A 465 17.76 13.16 47.19
N SER A 466 18.13 13.86 48.26
CA SER A 466 18.92 15.09 48.16
C SER A 466 20.41 14.79 48.37
N LEU A 467 21.28 15.30 47.49
CA LEU A 467 22.72 15.15 47.57
C LEU A 467 23.43 16.51 47.56
N SER A 468 24.49 16.61 48.38
CA SER A 468 25.47 17.69 48.33
C SER A 468 26.81 17.13 47.83
N ILE A 469 27.42 17.81 46.87
CA ILE A 469 28.75 17.50 46.34
C ILE A 469 29.79 18.11 47.27
N PHE A 470 30.79 17.33 47.69
CA PHE A 470 31.85 17.72 48.63
C PHE A 470 31.38 18.04 50.08
N GLY A 471 30.25 17.51 50.56
CA GLY A 471 29.79 17.63 51.96
C GLY A 471 29.94 16.34 52.77
N HIS A 472 30.33 16.38 54.04
CA HIS A 472 30.40 15.18 54.89
C HIS A 472 29.04 14.50 55.08
#